data_AF-A0A525VX70-F1
#
_entry.id   AF-A0A525VX70-F1
#
_cell.length_a   1.000
_cell.length_b   1.000
_cell.length_c   1.000
_cell.angle_alpha   90.00
_cell.angle_beta   90.00
_cell.angle_gamma   90.00
#
_symmetry.space_group_name_H-M   'P 1'
#
loop_
_entity.id
_entity.type
_entity.pdbx_description
1 polymer ?
#
loop_
_entity_poly.entity_id
_entity_poly.type
_entity_poly.pdbx_seq_one_letter_code
_entity_poly.pdbx_strand_id
1 'polypeptide(L)' 'MRAYRKYLTIGDPKQVTLSDLPFAPGECVEVVMIATDTSATANLEMLHTLLKTTQALPQARTLTDADIAAEVAAVRAR' A
#
# COMPACT_ATOMS: atom_id res chain seq x y z
N MET A 1 15.10 24.56 -14.20
CA MET A 1 14.33 24.05 -13.05
C MET A 1 15.05 22.80 -12.52
N ARG A 2 15.49 22.80 -11.25
CA ARG A 2 16.08 21.61 -10.61
C ARG A 2 15.01 20.98 -9.72
N ALA A 3 14.74 19.69 -9.91
CA ALA A 3 13.74 18.96 -9.12
C ALA A 3 14.45 18.07 -8.10
N TYR A 4 14.11 18.23 -6.83
CA TYR A 4 14.56 17.38 -5.73
C TYR A 4 13.34 16.69 -5.13
N ARG A 5 13.31 15.35 -5.14
CA ARG A 5 12.19 14.55 -4.63
C ARG A 5 12.64 13.74 -3.43
N LYS A 6 11.98 13.93 -2.30
CA LYS A 6 12.19 13.18 -1.05
C LYS A 6 10.84 12.66 -0.56
N TYR A 7 10.77 11.39 -0.20
CA TYR A 7 9.58 10.81 0.43
C TYR A 7 9.77 10.89 1.95
N LEU A 8 8.71 11.28 2.65
CA LEU A 8 8.69 11.34 4.11
C LEU A 8 7.30 10.95 4.60
N THR A 9 7.24 10.29 5.74
CA THR A 9 6.01 10.00 6.44
C THR A 9 5.71 11.14 7.40
N ILE A 10 4.50 11.71 7.35
CA ILE A 10 4.09 12.75 8.28
C ILE A 10 3.86 12.13 9.65
N GLY A 11 4.70 12.48 10.63
CA GLY A 11 4.54 12.07 12.03
C GLY A 11 3.68 13.05 12.85
N ASP A 12 3.85 14.35 12.65
CA ASP A 12 3.00 15.41 13.21
C ASP A 12 2.35 16.19 12.06
N PRO A 13 1.01 16.20 11.93
CA PRO A 13 0.32 16.93 10.87
C PRO A 13 0.49 18.46 10.94
N LYS A 14 0.95 19.00 12.08
CA LYS A 14 1.15 20.44 12.26
C LYS A 14 2.51 20.92 11.77
N GLN A 15 3.50 20.03 11.68
CA GLN A 15 4.88 20.41 11.38
C GLN A 15 5.64 19.30 10.65
N VAL A 16 6.31 19.68 9.55
CA VAL A 16 7.29 18.85 8.84
C VAL A 16 8.59 19.61 8.75
N THR A 17 9.69 19.00 9.19
CA THR A 17 11.05 19.57 9.10
C THR A 17 11.83 18.87 7.99
N LEU A 18 12.30 19.65 7.00
CA LEU A 18 13.15 19.16 5.91
C LEU A 18 14.60 19.57 6.16
N SER A 19 15.42 18.63 6.64
CA SER A 19 16.85 18.84 6.88
C SER A 19 17.70 18.38 5.68
N ASP A 20 18.90 18.96 5.58
CA ASP A 20 19.98 18.61 4.63
C ASP A 20 19.57 18.75 3.15
N LEU A 21 18.90 19.86 2.82
CA LEU A 21 18.49 20.14 1.45
C LEU A 21 19.68 20.64 0.61
N PRO A 22 19.81 20.19 -0.67
CA PRO A 22 20.93 20.54 -1.54
C PRO A 22 20.74 21.91 -2.24
N PHE A 23 20.25 22.92 -1.51
CA PHE A 23 20.00 24.28 -2.00
C PHE A 23 20.93 25.29 -1.32
N ALA A 24 21.32 26.33 -2.07
CA ALA A 24 22.16 27.41 -1.59
C ALA A 24 21.33 28.54 -0.95
N PRO A 25 21.92 29.36 -0.06
CA PRO A 25 21.26 30.55 0.46
C PRO A 25 20.81 31.49 -0.67
N GLY A 26 19.54 31.91 -0.63
CA GLY A 26 18.95 32.83 -1.62
C GLY A 26 18.25 32.15 -2.80
N GLU A 27 18.28 30.81 -2.90
CA GLU A 27 17.47 30.10 -3.91
C GLU A 27 15.98 30.12 -3.52
N CYS A 28 15.12 30.51 -4.47
CA CYS A 28 13.68 30.36 -4.34
C CYS A 28 13.29 28.92 -4.70
N VAL A 29 12.67 28.20 -3.77
CA VAL A 29 12.30 26.79 -3.92
C VAL A 29 10.78 26.66 -3.85
N GLU A 30 10.20 25.95 -4.81
CA GLU A 30 8.80 25.55 -4.80
C GLU A 30 8.65 24.16 -4.14
N VAL A 31 7.72 24.03 -3.20
CA VAL A 31 7.45 22.77 -2.48
C VAL A 31 6.10 22.22 -2.93
N VAL A 32 6.12 21.04 -3.55
CA VAL A 32 4.90 20.32 -3.98
C VAL A 32 4.70 19.11 -3.07
N MET A 33 3.56 19.05 -2.39
CA MET A 33 3.18 17.92 -1.55
C MET A 33 2.18 17.04 -2.28
N ILE A 34 2.52 15.76 -2.45
CA ILE A 34 1.64 14.76 -3.05
C ILE A 34 1.43 13.66 -2.01
N ALA A 35 0.18 13.50 -1.56
CA ALA A 35 -0.19 12.37 -0.73
C ALA A 35 -0.23 11.10 -1.59
N THR A 36 0.75 10.22 -1.41
CA THR A 36 0.72 8.87 -1.99
C THR A 36 0.02 7.94 -1.03
N ASP A 37 -1.09 7.34 -1.44
CA ASP A 37 -1.72 6.25 -0.71
C ASP A 37 -0.88 4.97 -0.86
N THR A 38 0.12 4.81 0.00
CA THR A 38 0.91 3.59 0.11
C THR A 38 0.17 2.47 0.84
N SER A 39 -0.98 2.77 1.46
CA SER A 39 -1.76 1.78 2.21
C SER A 39 -2.49 0.83 1.27
N ALA A 40 -3.01 1.33 0.14
CA ALA A 40 -3.68 0.50 -0.85
C ALA A 40 -2.74 -0.57 -1.44
N THR A 41 -1.52 -0.20 -1.81
CA THR A 41 -0.53 -1.16 -2.34
C THR A 41 -0.04 -2.13 -1.28
N ALA A 42 0.24 -1.68 -0.06
CA ALA A 42 0.64 -2.56 1.05
C ALA A 42 -0.47 -3.56 1.42
N ASN A 43 -1.73 -3.13 1.43
CA ASN A 43 -2.88 -3.98 1.71
C ASN A 43 -3.09 -5.04 0.62
N LEU A 44 -2.90 -4.67 -0.65
CA LEU A 44 -2.96 -5.62 -1.76
C LEU A 44 -1.85 -6.68 -1.68
N GLU A 45 -0.62 -6.27 -1.36
CA GLU A 45 0.49 -7.21 -1.16
C GLU A 45 0.25 -8.15 0.04
N MET A 46 -0.29 -7.62 1.13
CA MET A 46 -0.66 -8.42 2.30
C MET A 46 -1.75 -9.44 1.96
N LEU A 47 -2.82 -9.01 1.25
CA LEU A 47 -3.90 -9.89 0.81
C LEU A 47 -3.39 -10.97 -0.13
N HIS A 48 -2.54 -10.61 -1.10
CA HIS A 48 -1.94 -11.53 -2.04
C HIS A 48 -1.06 -12.58 -1.33
N THR A 49 -0.28 -12.15 -0.34
CA THR A 49 0.52 -13.05 0.50
C THR A 49 -0.37 -14.03 1.28
N LEU A 50 -1.44 -13.53 1.91
CA LEU A 50 -2.39 -14.34 2.67
C LEU A 50 -3.09 -15.39 1.78
N LEU A 51 -3.49 -15.02 0.57
CA LEU A 51 -4.13 -15.95 -0.36
C LEU A 51 -3.16 -17.06 -0.78
N LYS A 52 -1.91 -16.71 -1.09
CA LYS A 52 -0.87 -17.70 -1.43
C LYS A 52 -0.60 -18.67 -0.29
N THR A 53 -0.48 -18.19 0.94
CA THR A 53 -0.25 -19.06 2.10
C THR A 53 -1.44 -19.97 2.35
N THR A 54 -2.67 -19.47 2.19
CA THR A 54 -3.90 -20.26 2.31
C THR A 54 -3.97 -21.36 1.24
N GLN A 55 -3.66 -21.04 -0.02
CA GLN A 55 -3.66 -22.01 -1.12
C GLN A 55 -2.54 -23.06 -1.01
N ALA A 56 -1.45 -22.74 -0.29
CA ALA A 56 -0.37 -23.69 -0.04
C ALA A 56 -0.73 -24.77 0.99
N LEU A 57 -1.81 -24.60 1.76
CA LEU A 57 -2.25 -25.56 2.78
C LEU A 57 -2.67 -26.89 2.14
N PRO A 58 -2.31 -28.05 2.70
CA PRO A 58 -2.70 -29.36 2.17
C PRO A 58 -4.21 -29.52 2.01
N GLN A 59 -4.99 -28.97 2.95
CA GLN A 59 -6.46 -29.01 2.95
C GLN A 59 -7.07 -28.16 1.83
N ALA A 60 -6.38 -27.11 1.38
CA ALA A 60 -6.85 -26.29 0.28
C ALA A 60 -6.74 -27.02 -1.07
N ARG A 61 -5.77 -27.94 -1.20
CA ARG A 61 -5.55 -28.72 -2.42
C ARG A 61 -6.64 -29.76 -2.71
N THR A 62 -7.44 -30.10 -1.70
CA THR A 62 -8.55 -31.05 -1.84
C THR A 62 -9.86 -30.37 -2.22
N LEU A 63 -9.92 -29.03 -2.17
CA LEU A 63 -11.11 -28.27 -2.55
C LEU A 63 -11.16 -28.11 -4.07
N THR A 64 -12.34 -28.33 -4.64
CA THR A 64 -12.60 -28.07 -6.06
C THR A 64 -13.24 -26.70 -6.25
N ASP A 65 -13.17 -26.16 -7.46
CA ASP A 65 -13.86 -24.91 -7.81
C ASP A 65 -15.38 -25.02 -7.60
N ALA A 66 -15.95 -26.22 -7.74
CA ALA A 66 -17.37 -26.47 -7.50
C ALA A 66 -17.72 -26.35 -6.01
N ASP A 67 -16.86 -26.86 -5.11
CA ASP A 67 -17.05 -26.74 -3.66
C ASP A 67 -17.02 -25.28 -3.22
N ILE A 68 -16.07 -24.51 -3.75
CA ILE A 68 -15.92 -23.07 -3.48
C ILE A 68 -17.13 -22.30 -4.01
N ALA A 69 -17.57 -22.58 -5.24
CA ALA A 69 -18.72 -21.90 -5.83
C ALA A 69 -20.02 -22.16 -5.06
N ALA A 70 -20.22 -23.39 -4.58
CA ALA A 70 -21.38 -23.75 -3.77
C ALA A 70 -21.40 -23.00 -2.43
N GLU A 71 -20.25 -22.89 -1.75
CA GLU A 71 -20.11 -22.13 -0.50
C GLU A 71 -20.39 -20.63 -0.70
N VAL A 72 -19.77 -20.03 -1.72
CA VAL A 72 -19.98 -18.60 -2.04
C VAL A 72 -21.44 -18.30 -2.35
N ALA A 73 -22.11 -19.18 -3.09
CA ALA A 73 -23.53 -19.04 -3.39
C ALA A 73 -24.39 -19.10 -2.12
N ALA A 74 -24.08 -20.03 -1.20
CA ALA A 74 -24.78 -20.15 0.08
C ALA A 74 -24.58 -18.93 0.99
N VAL A 75 -23.37 -18.37 1.07
CA VAL A 75 -23.11 -17.15 1.85
C VAL A 75 -23.82 -15.93 1.27
N ARG A 76 -23.85 -15.78 -0.06
CA ARG A 76 -24.50 -14.64 -0.73
C ARG A 76 -26.03 -14.70 -0.73
N ALA A 77 -26.60 -15.88 -0.54
CA ALA A 77 -28.03 -16.08 -0.41
C ALA A 77 -28.55 -15.81 1.02
N ARG A 78 -27.65 -15.56 1.98
CA ARG A 78 -27.95 -15.21 3.37
C ARG A 78 -28.00 -13.70 3.55
#